data_AF-W9EJ05-F1
#
_entry.id   AF-W9EJ05-F1
#
_cell.length_a   1.000
_cell.length_b   1.000
_cell.length_c   1.000
_cell.angle_alpha   90.00
_cell.angle_beta   90.00
_cell.angle_gamma   90.00
#
_symmetry.space_group_name_H-M   'P 1'
#
loop_
_entity.id
_entity.type
_entity.pdbx_description
1 polymer ?
#
loop_
_entity_poly.entity_id
_entity_poly.type
_entity_poly.pdbx_seq_one_letter_code
_entity_poly.pdbx_strand_id
1 'polypeptide(L)'
;MQIKQTKSFERELKKLAKKHFPITILKPCLKAIVEQDVIVLKRIKDHALRGQWHGYREFHPARYGNYGKNYDSWIVIYQLDHTELVLLLVATGSHDILNQ
;
A
#
# COMPACT_ATOMS: atom_id res chain seq x y z
N MET A 1 -11.52 -10.11 8.99
CA MET A 1 -10.52 -10.17 7.91
C MET A 1 -9.13 -10.34 8.53
N GLN A 2 -8.37 -11.35 8.10
CA GLN A 2 -7.00 -11.58 8.55
C GLN A 2 -6.01 -10.81 7.66
N ILE A 3 -4.99 -10.19 8.25
CA ILE A 3 -3.92 -9.53 7.47
C ILE A 3 -2.73 -10.48 7.39
N LYS A 4 -2.29 -10.79 6.16
CA LYS A 4 -1.08 -11.56 5.88
C LYS A 4 -0.04 -10.71 5.17
N GLN A 5 1.23 -11.00 5.41
CA GLN A 5 2.35 -10.30 4.80
C GLN A 5 3.23 -11.32 4.08
N THR A 6 3.63 -11.02 2.85
CA THR A 6 4.64 -11.84 2.18
C THR A 6 6.03 -11.53 2.77
N LYS A 7 6.96 -12.49 2.65
CA LYS A 7 8.37 -12.26 3.01
C LYS A 7 9.00 -11.08 2.24
N SER A 8 8.54 -10.85 1.01
CA SER A 8 8.99 -9.71 0.20
C SER A 8 8.55 -8.39 0.81
N PHE A 9 7.26 -8.28 1.16
CA PHE A 9 6.69 -7.12 1.83
C PHE A 9 7.44 -6.79 3.12
N GLU A 10 7.64 -7.77 4.00
CA GLU A 10 8.35 -7.55 5.28
C GLU A 10 9.77 -7.03 5.08
N ARG A 11 10.50 -7.56 4.09
CA ARG A 11 11.86 -7.15 3.77
C ARG A 11 11.90 -5.71 3.27
N GLU A 12 11.02 -5.34 2.34
CA GLU A 12 10.98 -3.97 1.81
C GLU A 12 10.52 -2.97 2.88
N LEU A 13 9.55 -3.34 3.71
CA LEU A 13 9.11 -2.50 4.84
C LEU A 13 10.26 -2.22 5.82
N LYS A 14 11.07 -3.22 6.15
CA LYS A 14 12.28 -3.06 6.98
C LYS A 14 13.29 -2.11 6.34
N LYS A 15 13.49 -2.17 5.02
CA LYS A 15 14.37 -1.25 4.30
C LYS A 15 13.85 0.19 4.37
N LEU A 16 12.55 0.41 4.20
CA LEU A 16 11.96 1.75 4.33
C LEU A 16 12.09 2.30 5.75
N ALA A 17 11.87 1.46 6.76
CA ALA A 17 12.08 1.85 8.16
C ALA A 17 13.51 2.34 8.42
N LYS A 18 14.52 1.65 7.87
CA LYS A 18 15.93 2.07 7.95
C LYS A 18 16.21 3.40 7.24
N LYS A 19 15.41 3.75 6.23
CA LYS A 19 15.45 5.04 5.53
C LYS A 19 14.58 6.11 6.19
N HIS A 20 14.10 5.87 7.42
CA HIS A 20 13.26 6.80 8.18
C HIS A 20 11.92 7.15 7.51
N PHE A 21 11.39 6.27 6.65
CA PHE A 21 10.02 6.43 6.17
C PHE A 21 9.05 6.32 7.35
N PRO A 22 7.93 7.09 7.34
CA PRO A 22 6.94 7.07 8.40
C PRO A 22 6.04 5.82 8.31
N ILE A 23 6.64 4.63 8.40
CA ILE A 23 5.96 3.34 8.21
C ILE A 23 4.81 3.09 9.21
N THR A 24 4.77 3.82 10.32
CA THR A 24 3.70 3.77 11.33
C THR A 24 2.34 4.16 10.75
N ILE A 25 2.29 4.98 9.69
CA ILE A 25 1.04 5.38 9.03
C ILE A 25 0.38 4.24 8.25
N LEU A 26 1.08 3.13 8.03
CA LEU A 26 0.45 1.96 7.41
C LEU A 26 -0.67 1.39 8.28
N LYS A 27 -0.55 1.45 9.60
CA LYS A 27 -1.58 0.93 10.51
C LYS A 27 -2.97 1.54 10.24
N PRO A 28 -3.14 2.87 10.24
CA PRO A 28 -4.44 3.45 9.92
C PRO A 28 -4.86 3.25 8.46
N CYS A 29 -3.92 3.18 7.50
CA CYS A 29 -4.28 2.85 6.10
C CYS A 29 -4.89 1.44 6.00
N LEU A 30 -4.25 0.44 6.62
CA LEU A 30 -4.73 -0.94 6.63
C LEU A 30 -6.07 -1.07 7.36
N LYS A 31 -6.24 -0.34 8.47
CA LYS A 31 -7.53 -0.25 9.17
C LYS A 31 -8.63 0.26 8.25
N ALA A 32 -8.38 1.33 7.51
CA ALA A 32 -9.34 1.88 6.55
C ALA A 32 -9.71 0.90 5.43
N ILE A 33 -8.75 0.11 4.93
CA ILE A 33 -9.05 -0.96 3.96
C ILE A 33 -9.94 -2.03 4.59
N VAL A 34 -9.65 -2.42 5.84
CA VAL A 34 -10.44 -3.43 6.54
C VAL A 34 -11.87 -2.98 6.81
N GLU A 35 -12.04 -1.71 7.17
CA GLU A 35 -13.32 -1.11 7.50
C GLU A 35 -14.07 -0.54 6.29
N GLN A 36 -13.47 -0.60 5.10
CA GLN A 36 -13.99 0.01 3.87
C GLN A 36 -14.28 1.52 4.05
N ASP A 37 -13.42 2.23 4.77
CA ASP A 37 -13.55 3.67 4.99
C ASP A 37 -13.31 4.45 3.69
N VAL A 38 -14.39 4.78 2.99
CA VAL A 38 -14.36 5.44 1.68
C VAL A 38 -13.62 6.78 1.71
N ILE A 39 -13.67 7.52 2.82
CA ILE A 39 -13.02 8.83 2.95
C ILE A 39 -11.50 8.65 2.97
N VAL A 40 -11.01 7.73 3.79
CA VAL A 40 -9.58 7.44 3.87
C VAL A 40 -9.08 6.76 2.60
N LEU A 41 -9.83 5.81 2.03
CA LEU A 41 -9.48 5.14 0.76
C LEU A 41 -9.31 6.14 -0.38
N LYS A 42 -10.23 7.11 -0.52
CA LYS A 42 -10.10 8.19 -1.50
C LYS A 42 -8.87 9.06 -1.23
N ARG A 43 -8.59 9.37 0.04
CA ARG A 43 -7.42 10.18 0.44
C ARG A 43 -6.10 9.51 0.06
N ILE A 44 -5.96 8.21 0.36
CA ILE A 44 -4.75 7.44 0.06
C ILE A 44 -4.67 6.99 -1.41
N LYS A 45 -5.65 7.39 -2.23
CA LYS A 45 -5.79 6.98 -3.63
C LYS A 45 -5.75 5.46 -3.79
N ASP A 46 -6.46 4.75 -2.92
CA ASP A 46 -6.64 3.32 -3.09
C ASP A 46 -7.40 3.03 -4.39
N HIS A 47 -6.84 2.17 -5.24
CA HIS A 47 -7.46 1.78 -6.51
C HIS A 47 -7.00 0.41 -6.99
N ALA A 48 -7.83 -0.21 -7.84
CA ALA A 48 -7.48 -1.47 -8.48
C ALA A 48 -6.42 -1.25 -9.56
N LEU A 49 -5.44 -2.15 -9.59
CA LEU A 49 -4.45 -2.24 -10.66
C LEU A 49 -5.05 -2.88 -11.91
N ARG A 50 -4.37 -2.72 -13.04
CA ARG A 50 -4.80 -3.17 -14.37
C ARG A 50 -3.74 -4.10 -14.99
N GLY A 51 -4.04 -4.62 -16.18
CA GLY A 51 -3.11 -5.44 -16.94
C GLY A 51 -2.75 -6.73 -16.21
N GLN A 52 -1.45 -7.05 -16.13
CA GLN A 52 -0.97 -8.25 -15.45
C GLN A 52 -1.23 -8.25 -13.94
N TRP A 53 -1.53 -7.08 -13.38
CA TRP A 53 -1.87 -6.89 -11.97
C TRP A 53 -3.38 -6.86 -11.70
N HIS A 54 -4.20 -7.38 -12.62
CA HIS A 54 -5.62 -7.53 -12.38
C HIS A 54 -5.90 -8.35 -11.11
N GLY A 55 -6.86 -7.90 -10.30
CA GLY A 55 -7.17 -8.49 -9.00
C GLY A 55 -6.35 -7.95 -7.83
N TYR A 56 -5.30 -7.15 -8.10
CA TYR A 56 -4.54 -6.42 -7.09
C TYR A 56 -5.01 -4.98 -6.95
N ARG A 57 -4.67 -4.37 -5.82
CA ARG A 57 -4.93 -2.97 -5.51
C ARG A 57 -3.66 -2.32 -4.99
N GLU A 58 -3.56 -1.01 -5.16
CA GLU A 58 -2.50 -0.21 -4.56
C GLU A 58 -3.04 1.01 -3.83
N PHE A 59 -2.28 1.48 -2.84
CA PHE A 59 -2.51 2.77 -2.19
C PHE A 59 -1.21 3.49 -1.87
N HIS A 60 -1.29 4.81 -1.69
CA HIS A 60 -0.18 5.69 -1.36
C HIS A 60 -0.20 6.08 0.13
N PRO A 61 0.63 5.47 1.00
CA PRO A 61 0.57 5.72 2.45
C PRO A 61 0.86 7.18 2.81
N ALA A 62 1.77 7.84 2.09
CA ALA A 62 2.21 9.21 2.36
C ALA A 62 1.06 10.24 2.36
N ARG A 63 -0.01 9.96 1.61
CA ARG A 63 -1.19 10.83 1.53
C ARG A 63 -2.03 10.82 2.81
N TYR A 64 -1.86 9.81 3.66
CA TYR A 64 -2.50 9.77 4.98
C TYR A 64 -1.94 10.85 5.92
N GLY A 65 -0.62 11.02 5.99
CA GLY A 65 0.02 11.96 6.94
C GLY A 65 0.39 13.32 6.35
N ASN A 66 -0.04 13.62 5.13
CA ASN A 66 0.23 14.90 4.44
C ASN A 66 1.75 15.20 4.30
N TYR A 67 2.57 14.18 4.03
CA TYR A 67 4.04 14.30 3.92
C TYR A 67 4.54 14.96 2.62
N GLY A 68 3.66 15.66 1.90
CA GLY A 68 3.97 16.31 0.62
C GLY A 68 4.25 15.32 -0.52
N LYS A 69 4.66 15.86 -1.69
CA LYS A 69 4.93 15.08 -2.90
C LYS A 69 6.17 14.19 -2.81
N ASN A 70 7.05 14.43 -1.83
CA ASN A 70 8.34 13.75 -1.70
C ASN A 70 8.23 12.23 -1.47
N TYR A 71 7.08 11.76 -0.96
CA TYR A 71 6.82 10.36 -0.68
C TYR A 71 5.67 9.79 -1.50
N ASP A 72 5.18 10.51 -2.52
CA ASP A 72 4.02 10.06 -3.31
C ASP A 72 4.34 8.83 -4.18
N SER A 73 5.62 8.59 -4.44
CA SER A 73 6.11 7.36 -5.08
C SER A 73 6.19 6.16 -4.13
N TRP A 74 5.82 6.31 -2.85
CA TRP A 74 5.67 5.17 -1.95
C TRP A 74 4.27 4.59 -2.11
N ILE A 75 4.22 3.34 -2.55
CA ILE A 75 2.98 2.58 -2.67
C ILE A 75 3.09 1.25 -1.92
N VAL A 76 1.92 0.74 -1.56
CA VAL A 76 1.74 -0.63 -1.08
C VAL A 76 0.77 -1.35 -1.99
N ILE A 77 1.16 -2.52 -2.48
CA ILE A 77 0.31 -3.39 -3.29
C ILE A 77 -0.25 -4.49 -2.40
N TYR A 78 -1.55 -4.71 -2.52
CA TYR A 78 -2.27 -5.72 -1.75
C TYR A 78 -3.32 -6.45 -2.60
N GLN A 79 -3.80 -7.56 -2.08
CA GLN A 79 -4.90 -8.34 -2.64
C GLN A 79 -5.94 -8.58 -1.55
N LEU A 80 -7.22 -8.53 -1.92
CA LEU A 80 -8.32 -9.02 -1.10
C LEU A 80 -8.68 -10.42 -1.60
N ASP A 81 -8.52 -11.42 -0.73
CA ASP A 81 -8.86 -12.80 -1.02
C ASP A 81 -9.82 -13.32 0.05
N HIS A 82 -11.12 -13.38 -0.28
CA HIS A 82 -12.20 -13.77 0.62
C HIS A 82 -12.12 -13.10 2.01
N THR A 83 -11.54 -13.79 3.00
CA THR A 83 -11.42 -13.33 4.38
C THR A 83 -10.05 -12.75 4.72
N GLU A 84 -9.18 -12.57 3.73
CA GLU A 84 -7.77 -12.21 3.88
C GLU A 84 -7.41 -10.94 3.10
N LEU A 85 -6.61 -10.10 3.75
CA LEU A 85 -5.90 -8.99 3.13
C LEU A 85 -4.43 -9.39 3.07
N VAL A 86 -3.93 -9.65 1.86
CA VAL A 86 -2.54 -10.07 1.64
C VAL A 86 -1.73 -8.87 1.19
N LEU A 87 -0.65 -8.56 1.91
CA LEU A 87 0.30 -7.48 1.58
C LEU A 87 1.47 -8.05 0.78
N LEU A 88 1.61 -7.63 -0.48
CA LEU A 88 2.54 -8.23 -1.43
C LEU A 88 3.85 -7.48 -1.54
N LEU A 89 3.77 -6.17 -1.80
CA LEU A 89 4.93 -5.38 -2.17
C LEU A 89 4.86 -3.97 -1.57
N VAL A 90 6.04 -3.44 -1.27
CA VAL A 90 6.25 -2.01 -1.04
C VAL A 90 7.21 -1.53 -2.12
N ALA A 91 6.81 -0.48 -2.86
CA ALA A 91 7.64 0.09 -3.91
C ALA A 91 7.86 1.58 -3.67
N THR A 92 9.05 2.04 -4.04
CA THR A 92 9.46 3.46 -4.06
C THR A 92 10.17 3.74 -5.39
N GLY A 93 9.77 4.77 -6.13
CA GLY A 93 10.41 5.16 -7.39
C GLY A 93 9.45 5.19 -8.57
N SER A 94 9.93 5.01 -9.79
CA SER A 94 9.06 4.90 -10.96
C SER A 94 8.21 3.62 -10.88
N HIS A 95 6.91 3.75 -11.10
CA HIS A 95 5.93 2.66 -11.03
C HIS A 95 5.62 2.05 -12.41
N ASP A 96 6.50 2.24 -13.40
CA ASP A 96 6.26 1.81 -14.78
C ASP A 96 5.96 0.30 -14.91
N ILE A 97 6.40 -0.52 -13.96
CA ILE A 97 6.10 -1.96 -13.90
C ILE A 97 4.62 -2.26 -13.62
N LEU A 98 3.86 -1.30 -13.10
CA LEU A 98 2.44 -1.43 -12.77
C LEU A 98 1.51 -0.94 -13.89
N ASN A 99 2.07 -0.28 -14.91
CA ASN A 99 1.35 0.25 -16.06
C ASN A 99 1.31 -0.73 -17.26
N GLN A 100 1.76 -1.98 -17.08
CA GLN A 100 1.92 -2.98 -18.14
C GLN A 100 0.76 -3.98 -18.24
#